data_AF-A0A2V8T8H9-F1
#
_entry.id   AF-A0A2V8T8H9-F1
#
_cell.length_a   1.000
_cell.length_b   1.000
_cell.length_c   1.000
_cell.angle_alpha   90.00
_cell.angle_beta   90.00
_cell.angle_gamma   90.00
#
_symmetry.space_group_name_H-M   'P 1'
#
loop_
_entity.id
_entity.type
_entity.pdbx_description
1 polymer ?
#
loop_
_entity_poly.entity_id
_entity_poly.type
_entity_poly.pdbx_seq_one_letter_code
_entity_poly.pdbx_strand_id
1 'polypeptide(L)'
;QLVAERLRGSTLVMIESNHDRDMLKVGPYPWSVKQRIASNLGHLSNDETARWIREDFDGEAEYLVLGHLSRHCNHPELARLSALQALDYHGSLFFRRAEERVRIALPDRASEWFEL
;
A
#
# COMPACT_ATOMS: atom_id res chain seq x y z
N GLN A 1 -7.71 13.80 3.00
CA GLN A 1 -7.87 14.39 4.34
C GLN A 1 -8.93 13.66 5.15
N LEU A 2 -10.23 13.72 4.81
CA LEU A 2 -11.27 13.05 5.61
C LEU A 2 -11.10 11.52 5.78
N VAL A 3 -10.64 10.81 4.73
CA VAL A 3 -10.39 9.36 4.82
C VAL A 3 -9.21 9.08 5.74
N ALA A 4 -8.09 9.79 5.58
CA ALA A 4 -6.91 9.63 6.42
C ALA A 4 -7.20 9.87 7.90
N GLU A 5 -7.99 10.91 8.23
CA GLU A 5 -8.42 11.17 9.60
C GLU A 5 -9.27 10.03 10.18
N ARG A 6 -10.16 9.44 9.37
CA ARG A 6 -11.00 8.31 9.80
C ARG A 6 -10.24 7.00 9.98
N LEU A 7 -9.05 6.87 9.39
CA LEU A 7 -8.21 5.69 9.56
C LEU A 7 -7.42 5.74 10.86
N ARG A 8 -7.34 6.89 11.54
CA ARG A 8 -6.58 7.02 12.78
C ARG A 8 -7.17 6.17 13.92
N GLY A 9 -6.30 5.61 14.76
CA GLY A 9 -6.66 4.74 15.88
C GLY A 9 -7.19 3.37 15.46
N SER A 10 -7.10 3.00 14.18
CA SER A 10 -7.51 1.67 13.71
C SER A 10 -6.49 0.62 14.13
N THR A 11 -6.94 -0.53 14.66
CA THR A 11 -6.04 -1.66 14.96
C THR A 11 -5.44 -2.29 13.69
N LEU A 12 -6.22 -2.32 12.60
CA LEU A 12 -5.78 -2.80 11.29
C LEU A 12 -6.21 -1.80 10.22
N VAL A 13 -5.28 -1.45 9.32
CA VAL A 13 -5.58 -0.65 8.13
C VAL A 13 -5.31 -1.49 6.89
N MET A 14 -6.32 -1.66 6.04
CA MET A 14 -6.15 -2.20 4.69
C MET A 14 -6.18 -1.05 3.68
N ILE A 15 -5.14 -0.93 2.87
CA ILE A 15 -5.00 0.15 1.89
C ILE A 15 -4.63 -0.40 0.51
N GLU A 16 -5.19 0.22 -0.52
CA GLU A 16 -4.87 -0.12 -1.91
C GLU A 16 -3.41 0.24 -2.23
N SER A 17 -2.69 -0.69 -2.83
CA SER A 17 -1.35 -0.49 -3.38
C SER A 17 -1.30 -1.15 -4.76
N ASN A 18 -2.00 -0.54 -5.73
CA ASN A 18 -2.42 -1.24 -6.93
C ASN A 18 -1.27 -1.44 -7.92
N HIS A 19 -0.45 -0.42 -8.16
CA HIS A 19 0.54 -0.47 -9.23
C HIS A 19 1.87 0.19 -8.85
N ASP A 20 2.93 -0.37 -9.40
CA ASP A 20 4.21 0.33 -9.55
C ASP A 20 4.15 1.21 -10.80
N ARG A 21 4.60 2.46 -10.68
CA ARG A 21 4.48 3.46 -11.76
C ARG A 21 5.29 3.08 -12.99
N ASP A 22 6.45 2.47 -12.83
CA ASP A 22 7.30 2.09 -13.95
C ASP A 22 6.78 0.81 -14.61
N MET A 23 6.33 -0.17 -13.83
CA MET A 23 5.62 -1.34 -14.36
C MET A 23 4.34 -0.95 -15.10
N LEU A 24 3.59 0.05 -14.62
CA LEU A 24 2.40 0.53 -15.33
C LEU A 24 2.76 1.16 -16.68
N LYS A 25 3.85 1.94 -16.76
CA LYS A 25 4.30 2.57 -18.03
C LYS A 25 4.62 1.52 -19.09
N VAL A 26 5.36 0.46 -18.73
CA VAL A 26 5.79 -0.59 -19.67
C VAL A 26 4.82 -1.76 -19.79
N GLY A 27 3.80 -1.81 -18.92
CA GLY A 27 2.86 -2.91 -18.84
C GLY A 27 1.97 -3.10 -20.08
N PRO A 28 1.17 -4.18 -20.12
CA PRO A 28 0.50 -4.64 -21.34
C PRO A 28 -0.73 -3.81 -21.73
N TYR A 29 -1.19 -2.92 -20.85
CA TYR A 29 -2.43 -2.19 -21.08
C TYR A 29 -2.31 -1.13 -22.20
N PRO A 30 -3.39 -0.88 -22.96
CA PRO A 30 -3.45 0.27 -23.86
C PRO A 30 -3.23 1.59 -23.11
N TRP A 31 -2.73 2.61 -23.82
CA TRP A 31 -2.43 3.91 -23.24
C TRP A 31 -3.61 4.54 -22.47
N SER A 32 -4.82 4.49 -23.03
CA SER A 32 -6.02 5.00 -22.37
C SER A 32 -6.32 4.33 -21.03
N VAL A 33 -6.03 3.03 -20.90
CA VAL A 33 -6.19 2.27 -19.65
C VAL A 33 -5.11 2.67 -18.65
N LYS A 34 -3.85 2.81 -19.09
CA LYS A 34 -2.75 3.31 -18.25
C LYS A 34 -3.07 4.69 -17.67
N GLN A 35 -3.58 5.60 -18.51
CA GLN A 35 -3.99 6.95 -18.08
C GLN A 35 -5.10 6.91 -17.03
N ARG A 36 -6.11 6.05 -17.22
CA ARG A 36 -7.19 5.92 -16.23
C ARG A 36 -6.69 5.36 -14.90
N ILE A 37 -5.87 4.31 -14.93
CA ILE A 37 -5.30 3.68 -13.72
C ILE A 37 -4.49 4.72 -12.91
N ALA A 38 -3.63 5.50 -13.58
CA ALA A 38 -2.78 6.50 -12.94
C ALA A 38 -3.48 7.84 -12.61
N SER A 39 -4.79 7.96 -12.85
CA SER A 39 -5.53 9.19 -12.59
C SER A 39 -5.98 9.27 -11.12
N ASN A 40 -6.35 10.48 -10.67
CA ASN A 40 -6.91 10.69 -9.33
C ASN A 40 -8.24 9.95 -9.07
N LEU A 41 -8.89 9.45 -10.13
CA LEU A 41 -10.11 8.65 -10.05
C LEU A 41 -9.85 7.15 -10.33
N GLY A 42 -8.58 6.79 -10.51
CA GLY A 42 -8.12 5.44 -10.77
C GLY A 42 -7.77 4.71 -9.47
N HIS A 43 -6.56 4.17 -9.42
CA HIS A 43 -6.08 3.36 -8.31
C HIS A 43 -4.85 3.98 -7.67
N LEU A 44 -4.68 3.78 -6.36
CA LEU A 44 -3.46 4.22 -5.68
C LEU A 44 -2.23 3.47 -6.19
N SER A 45 -1.15 4.20 -6.48
CA SER A 45 0.16 3.61 -6.73
C SER A 45 0.88 3.24 -5.43
N ASN A 46 1.93 2.42 -5.52
CA ASN A 46 2.81 2.14 -4.39
C ASN A 46 3.35 3.45 -3.78
N ASP A 47 3.76 4.42 -4.60
CA ASP A 47 4.24 5.73 -4.16
C ASP A 47 3.18 6.58 -3.44
N GLU A 48 1.92 6.52 -3.86
CA GLU A 48 0.84 7.28 -3.24
C GLU A 48 0.49 6.69 -1.87
N THR A 49 0.48 5.37 -1.79
CA THR A 49 0.37 4.64 -0.53
C THR A 49 1.54 4.99 0.41
N ALA A 50 2.76 4.93 -0.10
CA ALA A 50 3.97 5.31 0.64
C ALA A 50 3.96 6.78 1.09
N ARG A 51 3.39 7.68 0.29
CA ARG A 51 3.20 9.08 0.68
C ARG A 51 2.23 9.19 1.86
N TRP A 52 1.06 8.55 1.77
CA TRP A 52 0.10 8.52 2.87
C TRP A 52 0.71 7.95 4.16
N ILE A 53 1.49 6.87 4.06
CA ILE A 53 2.21 6.29 5.20
C ILE A 53 3.15 7.31 5.87
N ARG A 54 3.86 8.14 5.08
CA ARG A 54 4.78 9.13 5.62
C ARG A 54 4.08 10.35 6.22
N GLU A 55 3.02 10.81 5.57
CA GLU A 55 2.44 12.13 5.83
C GLU A 55 1.22 12.08 6.76
N ASP A 56 0.44 10.99 6.70
CA ASP A 56 -0.90 10.94 7.28
C ASP A 56 -1.14 9.76 8.24
N PHE A 57 -0.40 8.66 8.10
CA PHE A 57 -0.51 7.49 8.98
C PHE A 57 -0.01 7.82 10.39
N ASP A 58 -0.81 7.48 11.40
CA ASP A 58 -0.55 7.79 12.80
C ASP A 58 0.40 6.80 13.50
N GLY A 59 0.69 5.67 12.86
CA GLY A 59 1.58 4.65 13.40
C GLY A 59 0.95 3.75 14.46
N GLU A 60 -0.36 3.87 14.72
CA GLU A 60 -1.04 3.12 15.78
C GLU A 60 -1.49 1.72 15.35
N ALA A 61 -1.77 1.51 14.06
CA ALA A 61 -2.23 0.23 13.56
C ALA A 61 -1.19 -0.88 13.81
N GLU A 62 -1.67 -2.01 14.36
CA GLU A 62 -0.87 -3.21 14.54
C GLU A 62 -0.51 -3.83 13.20
N TYR A 63 -1.46 -3.83 12.26
CA TYR A 63 -1.28 -4.36 10.91
C TYR A 63 -1.59 -3.33 9.84
N LEU A 64 -0.69 -3.25 8.85
CA LEU A 64 -0.92 -2.54 7.59
C LEU A 64 -0.98 -3.55 6.46
N VAL A 65 -2.16 -3.73 5.88
CA VAL A 65 -2.41 -4.69 4.80
C VAL A 65 -2.46 -3.96 3.46
N LEU A 66 -1.49 -4.26 2.58
CA LEU A 66 -1.47 -3.75 1.22
C LEU A 66 -2.31 -4.67 0.35
N GLY A 67 -3.40 -4.14 -0.20
CA GLY A 67 -4.38 -4.89 -0.97
C GLY A 67 -4.58 -4.37 -2.38
N HIS A 68 -5.38 -5.12 -3.14
CA HIS A 68 -5.78 -4.75 -4.50
C HIS A 68 -4.61 -4.54 -5.47
N LEU A 69 -3.57 -5.38 -5.35
CA LEU A 69 -2.40 -5.34 -6.23
C LEU A 69 -2.78 -5.77 -7.66
N SER A 70 -2.36 -4.99 -8.65
CA SER A 70 -2.44 -5.32 -10.07
C SER A 70 -1.56 -6.52 -10.38
N ARG A 71 -2.13 -7.54 -11.02
CA ARG A 71 -1.40 -8.76 -11.45
C ARG A 71 -0.32 -8.49 -12.50
N HIS A 72 -0.47 -7.41 -13.27
CA HIS A 72 0.40 -7.12 -14.42
C HIS A 72 1.28 -5.88 -14.23
N CYS A 73 0.88 -4.96 -13.36
CA CYS A 73 1.56 -3.68 -13.17
C CYS A 73 2.03 -3.48 -11.74
N ASN A 74 2.21 -4.56 -10.97
CA ASN A 74 2.81 -4.51 -9.66
C ASN A 74 3.54 -5.82 -9.35
N HIS A 75 4.37 -5.78 -8.31
CA HIS A 75 4.95 -6.96 -7.70
C HIS A 75 4.76 -6.85 -6.18
N PRO A 76 4.31 -7.92 -5.48
CA PRO A 76 4.10 -7.89 -4.03
C PRO A 76 5.28 -7.32 -3.23
N GLU A 77 6.50 -7.74 -3.58
CA GLU A 77 7.71 -7.24 -2.91
C GLU A 77 7.98 -5.75 -3.15
N LEU A 78 7.61 -5.19 -4.31
CA LEU A 78 7.77 -3.75 -4.56
C LEU A 78 6.80 -2.95 -3.69
N ALA A 79 5.53 -3.38 -3.63
CA ALA A 79 4.54 -2.77 -2.76
C ALA A 79 4.97 -2.82 -1.29
N ARG A 80 5.45 -3.99 -0.82
CA ARG A 80 5.96 -4.17 0.54
C ARG A 80 7.17 -3.27 0.81
N LEU A 81 8.16 -3.24 -0.08
CA LEU A 81 9.36 -2.44 0.07
C LEU A 81 9.03 -0.94 0.14
N SER A 82 8.19 -0.43 -0.76
CA SER A 82 7.77 0.98 -0.73
C SER A 82 7.09 1.36 0.58
N ALA A 83 6.25 0.47 1.14
CA ALA A 83 5.62 0.71 2.43
C ALA A 83 6.62 0.67 3.60
N LEU A 84 7.52 -0.30 3.63
CA LEU A 84 8.55 -0.40 4.67
C LEU A 84 9.49 0.81 4.67
N GLN A 85 9.93 1.25 3.49
CA GLN A 85 10.75 2.46 3.34
C GLN A 85 10.01 3.72 3.80
N ALA A 86 8.70 3.79 3.56
CA ALA A 86 7.87 4.88 4.05
C ALA A 86 7.73 4.87 5.58
N LEU A 87 7.64 3.70 6.20
CA LEU A 87 7.57 3.55 7.66
C LEU A 87 8.90 3.91 8.34
N ASP A 88 10.04 3.57 7.72
CA ASP A 88 11.37 3.88 8.27
C ASP A 88 11.61 5.41 8.42
N TYR A 89 10.94 6.21 7.59
CA TYR A 89 10.99 7.67 7.64
C TYR A 89 10.47 8.27 8.97
N HIS A 90 9.69 7.50 9.75
CA HIS A 90 9.21 7.93 11.07
C HIS A 90 10.24 7.73 12.19
N GLY A 91 11.44 7.22 11.90
CA GLY A 91 12.60 7.24 12.81
C GLY A 91 12.39 6.52 14.15
N SER A 92 11.41 5.63 14.24
CA SER A 92 10.93 5.12 15.52
C SER A 92 11.38 3.69 15.78
N LEU A 93 11.92 3.49 16.99
CA LEU A 93 12.12 2.19 17.65
C LEU A 93 10.85 1.30 17.65
N PHE A 94 9.65 1.88 17.41
CA PHE A 94 8.39 1.15 17.26
C PHE A 94 8.33 0.25 16.01
N PHE A 95 9.11 0.54 14.97
CA PHE A 95 9.06 -0.21 13.71
C PHE A 95 10.05 -1.37 13.61
N ARG A 96 10.67 -1.78 14.73
CA ARG A 96 11.53 -2.99 14.79
C ARG A 96 10.85 -4.27 14.28
N ARG A 97 9.52 -4.26 14.13
CA ARG A 97 8.69 -5.34 13.57
C ARG A 97 7.84 -4.90 12.37
N ALA A 98 8.19 -3.81 11.68
CA ALA A 98 7.45 -3.36 10.49
C ALA A 98 7.33 -4.46 9.45
N GLU A 99 8.39 -5.24 9.27
CA GLU A 99 8.40 -6.42 8.41
C GLU A 99 7.35 -7.48 8.79
N GLU A 100 7.10 -7.63 10.09
CA GLU A 100 6.09 -8.54 10.66
C GLU A 100 4.70 -7.91 10.74
N ARG A 101 4.54 -6.61 10.44
CA ARG A 101 3.26 -5.90 10.55
C ARG A 101 2.68 -5.48 9.20
N VAL A 102 3.55 -5.29 8.21
CA VAL A 102 3.13 -5.07 6.82
C VAL A 102 2.82 -6.41 6.16
N ARG A 103 1.57 -6.58 5.70
CA ARG A 103 1.08 -7.79 5.04
C ARG A 103 0.62 -7.48 3.62
N ILE A 104 0.71 -8.47 2.74
CA ILE A 104 0.16 -8.39 1.38
C ILE A 104 -1.11 -9.24 1.30
N ALA A 105 -2.22 -8.64 0.88
CA ALA A 105 -3.41 -9.36 0.46
C ALA A 105 -3.31 -9.67 -1.04
N LEU A 106 -3.00 -10.92 -1.36
CA LEU A 106 -2.77 -11.37 -2.74
C LEU A 106 -4.08 -11.59 -3.50
N PRO A 107 -4.11 -11.35 -4.82
CA PRO A 107 -5.34 -11.39 -5.62
C PRO A 107 -5.82 -12.81 -6.01
N ASP A 108 -5.10 -13.85 -5.62
CA ASP A 108 -5.31 -15.24 -6.03
C ASP A 108 -5.54 -16.21 -4.85
N ARG A 109 -5.44 -15.73 -3.61
CA ARG A 109 -5.67 -16.53 -2.40
C ARG A 109 -6.21 -15.69 -1.26
N ALA A 110 -6.86 -16.35 -0.29
CA ALA A 110 -7.26 -15.71 0.95
C ALA A 110 -6.02 -15.26 1.75
N SER A 111 -6.14 -14.14 2.47
CA SER A 111 -5.11 -13.70 3.42
C SER A 111 -5.06 -14.62 4.64
N GLU A 112 -3.98 -14.50 5.41
CA GLU A 112 -3.90 -15.10 6.73
C GLU A 112 -4.98 -14.52 7.66
N TRP A 113 -5.31 -15.29 8.69
CA TRP A 113 -6.18 -14.82 9.77
C TRP A 113 -5.41 -13.85 10.67
N PHE A 114 -6.04 -12.74 11.03
CA PHE A 114 -5.49 -11.76 11.95
C PHE A 114 -6.20 -11.91 13.30
N GLU A 115 -5.44 -12.21 14.35
CA GLU A 115 -5.93 -12.08 15.73
C GLU A 115 -5.65 -10.63 16.18
N LEU A 116 -6.72 -9.88 16.47
CA LEU A 116 -6.72 -8.44 16.80
C LEU A 116 -7.14 -8.21 18.25
#